data_AF-A0A1R1XV30-F1
#
_entry.id   AF-A0A1R1XV30-F1
#
_cell.length_a   1.000
_cell.length_b   1.000
_cell.length_c   1.000
_cell.angle_alpha   90.00
_cell.angle_beta   90.00
_cell.angle_gamma   90.00
#
_symmetry.space_group_name_H-M   'P 1'
#
loop_
_entity.id
_entity.type
_entity.pdbx_description
1 polymer ?
#
loop_
_entity_poly.entity_id
_entity_poly.type
_entity_poly.pdbx_seq_one_letter_code
_entity_poly.pdbx_strand_id
1 'polypeptide(L)'
;MPQSNGQVERLNQTMKTILVRQCASDKENWDTYLWKTLLVLRTMKSKATGYSPSEMLYGFQMDTPTSWRPIEESVDLEKEILDRIEKIKNYLPEIREN
;
A
#
# COMPACT_ATOMS: atom_id res chain seq x y z
N MET A 1 11.89 17.25 -17.52
CA MET A 1 11.21 16.66 -16.33
C MET A 1 11.57 15.17 -16.22
N PRO A 2 12.73 14.78 -15.65
CA PRO A 2 13.14 13.38 -15.49
C PRO A 2 12.70 12.72 -14.17
N GLN A 3 12.19 13.49 -13.20
CA GLN A 3 11.89 13.00 -11.84
C GLN A 3 10.72 12.00 -11.75
N SER A 4 9.72 12.12 -12.62
CA SER A 4 8.55 11.21 -12.62
C SER A 4 8.91 9.81 -13.14
N ASN A 5 9.81 9.70 -14.12
CA ASN A 5 10.26 8.41 -14.64
C ASN A 5 10.99 7.58 -13.57
N GLY A 6 11.84 8.19 -12.75
CA GLY A 6 12.63 7.46 -11.75
C GLY A 6 11.79 6.79 -10.66
N GLN A 7 10.66 7.38 -10.25
CA GLN A 7 9.76 6.78 -9.26
C GLN A 7 8.99 5.59 -9.84
N VAL A 8 8.49 5.74 -11.07
CA VAL A 8 7.80 4.66 -11.80
C VAL A 8 8.75 3.50 -12.08
N GLU A 9 9.98 3.79 -12.51
CA GLU A 9 11.01 2.77 -12.75
C GLU A 9 11.35 1.99 -11.49
N ARG A 10 11.53 2.66 -10.34
CA ARG A 10 11.76 1.98 -9.06
C ARG A 10 10.59 1.08 -8.68
N LEU A 11 9.36 1.58 -8.79
CA LEU A 11 8.16 0.79 -8.50
C LEU A 11 8.08 -0.45 -9.41
N ASN A 12 8.34 -0.27 -10.70
CA ASN A 12 8.34 -1.36 -11.69
C ASN A 12 9.44 -2.39 -11.38
N GLN A 13 10.62 -1.97 -10.96
CA GLN A 13 11.69 -2.88 -10.52
C GLN A 13 11.28 -3.67 -9.28
N THR A 14 10.68 -3.02 -8.27
CA THR A 14 10.18 -3.69 -7.06
C THR A 14 9.08 -4.69 -7.42
N MET A 15 8.14 -4.32 -8.28
CA MET A 15 7.06 -5.20 -8.74
C MET A 15 7.62 -6.46 -9.41
N LYS A 16 8.57 -6.30 -10.35
CA LYS A 16 9.24 -7.44 -11.00
C LYS A 16 9.96 -8.33 -10.01
N THR A 17 10.66 -7.75 -9.04
CA THR A 17 11.40 -8.50 -8.01
C THR A 17 10.47 -9.38 -7.17
N ILE A 18 9.35 -8.81 -6.72
CA ILE A 18 8.35 -9.55 -5.95
C ILE A 18 7.71 -10.64 -6.79
N LEU A 19 7.33 -10.33 -8.03
CA LEU A 19 6.70 -11.28 -8.94
C LEU A 19 7.61 -12.48 -9.20
N VAL A 20 8.87 -12.26 -9.57
CA VAL A 20 9.86 -13.33 -9.82
C VAL A 20 10.04 -14.21 -8.59
N ARG A 21 10.03 -13.63 -7.39
CA ARG A 21 10.13 -14.41 -6.15
C ARG A 21 8.87 -15.23 -5.90
N GLN A 22 7.71 -14.68 -6.22
CA GLN A 22 6.41 -15.31 -5.96
C GLN A 22 6.11 -16.45 -6.92
N CYS A 23 6.52 -16.34 -8.19
CA CYS A 23 6.36 -17.37 -9.22
C CYS A 23 7.60 -18.27 -9.38
N ALA A 24 8.55 -18.24 -8.43
CA ALA A 24 9.81 -18.98 -8.54
C ALA A 24 9.61 -20.50 -8.74
N SER A 25 8.54 -21.05 -8.16
CA SER A 25 8.14 -22.47 -8.29
C SER A 25 7.28 -22.77 -9.52
N ASP A 26 6.62 -21.77 -10.10
CA ASP A 26 5.69 -21.92 -11.22
C ASP A 26 5.70 -20.64 -12.08
N LYS A 27 6.68 -20.57 -12.98
CA LYS A 27 6.93 -19.39 -13.81
C LYS A 27 5.96 -19.27 -14.98
N GLU A 28 5.38 -20.39 -15.43
CA GLU A 28 4.44 -20.41 -16.56
C GLU A 28 3.13 -19.73 -16.17
N ASN A 29 2.68 -19.89 -14.92
CA ASN A 29 1.46 -19.30 -14.38
C ASN A 29 1.72 -18.01 -13.58
N TRP A 30 2.69 -17.19 -14.00
CA TRP A 30 3.09 -15.97 -13.28
C TRP A 30 1.93 -14.99 -13.03
N ASP A 31 0.96 -14.94 -13.94
CA ASP A 31 -0.21 -14.08 -13.90
C ASP A 31 -1.13 -14.42 -12.72
N THR A 32 -1.19 -15.69 -12.32
CA THR A 32 -1.93 -16.14 -11.13
C THR A 32 -1.36 -15.59 -9.83
N TYR A 33 -0.11 -15.10 -9.84
CA TYR A 33 0.56 -14.47 -8.70
C TYR A 33 0.46 -12.95 -8.72
N LEU A 34 -0.04 -12.34 -9.80
CA LEU A 34 -0.08 -10.88 -9.97
C LEU A 34 -0.88 -10.20 -8.85
N TRP A 35 -2.00 -10.77 -8.43
CA TRP A 35 -2.79 -10.23 -7.33
C TRP A 35 -2.02 -10.25 -5.99
N LYS A 36 -1.23 -11.30 -5.74
CA LYS A 36 -0.36 -11.40 -4.55
C LYS A 36 0.73 -10.34 -4.60
N THR A 37 1.37 -10.17 -5.76
CA THR A 37 2.38 -9.13 -5.97
C THR A 37 1.82 -7.74 -5.73
N LEU A 38 0.64 -7.43 -6.27
CA LEU A 38 -0.04 -6.15 -6.06
C LEU A 38 -0.46 -5.95 -4.61
N LEU A 39 -0.91 -7.01 -3.92
CA LEU A 39 -1.25 -6.96 -2.50
C LEU A 39 -0.03 -6.53 -1.68
N VAL A 40 1.10 -7.21 -1.86
CA VAL A 40 2.37 -6.89 -1.16
C VAL A 40 2.79 -5.45 -1.45
N LEU A 41 2.76 -5.01 -2.71
CA LEU A 41 3.10 -3.63 -3.07
C LEU A 41 2.22 -2.59 -2.37
N ARG A 42 0.92 -2.87 -2.24
CA ARG A 42 -0.05 -1.95 -1.62
C ARG A 42 0.08 -1.86 -0.10
N THR A 43 0.61 -2.90 0.55
CA THR A 43 0.71 -3.00 2.02
C THR A 43 2.11 -2.74 2.56
N MET A 44 3.14 -2.80 1.71
CA MET A 44 4.51 -2.45 2.12
C MET A 44 4.64 -0.96 2.38
N LYS A 45 5.13 -0.60 3.57
CA LYS A 45 5.43 0.79 3.93
C LYS A 45 6.64 1.29 3.16
N SER A 46 6.50 2.46 2.53
CA SER A 46 7.61 3.13 1.87
C SER A 46 8.52 3.75 2.92
N LYS A 47 9.85 3.60 2.78
CA LYS A 47 10.81 4.26 3.68
C LYS A 47 10.78 5.79 3.57
N ALA A 48 10.39 6.32 2.42
CA ALA A 48 10.36 7.76 2.18
C ALA A 48 9.18 8.44 2.89
N THR A 49 8.03 7.78 2.94
CA THR A 49 6.80 8.36 3.52
C THR A 49 6.42 7.75 4.86
N GLY A 50 6.96 6.58 5.22
CA GLY A 50 6.54 5.81 6.41
C GLY A 50 5.20 5.10 6.26
N TYR A 51 4.48 5.34 5.17
CA TYR A 51 3.15 4.79 4.89
C TYR A 51 3.17 3.86 3.68
N SER A 52 2.24 2.91 3.65
CA SER A 52 1.98 2.07 2.49
C SER A 52 1.13 2.80 1.45
N PRO A 53 1.20 2.41 0.16
CA PRO A 53 0.37 3.02 -0.87
C PRO A 53 -1.14 2.95 -0.57
N SER A 54 -1.61 1.87 0.07
CA SER A 54 -3.01 1.75 0.49
C SER A 54 -3.38 2.73 1.60
N GLU A 55 -2.50 2.95 2.58
CA GLU A 55 -2.68 3.96 3.63
C GLU A 55 -2.74 5.36 3.04
N MET A 56 -1.90 5.69 2.08
CA MET A 56 -1.92 7.00 1.44
C MET A 56 -3.16 7.23 0.58
N LEU A 57 -3.65 6.18 -0.10
CA LEU A 57 -4.79 6.29 -1.01
C LEU A 57 -6.12 6.32 -0.24
N TYR A 58 -6.27 5.46 0.76
CA TYR A 58 -7.53 5.30 1.47
C TYR A 58 -7.53 6.02 2.82
N GLY A 59 -6.40 6.17 3.48
CA GLY A 59 -6.30 6.71 4.84
C GLY A 59 -6.47 5.68 5.96
N PHE A 60 -6.45 4.38 5.67
CA PHE A 60 -6.33 3.30 6.68
C PHE A 60 -5.27 2.28 6.25
N GLN A 61 -4.77 1.52 7.22
CA GLN A 61 -3.95 0.35 6.93
C GLN A 61 -4.85 -0.78 6.39
N MET A 62 -4.57 -1.24 5.18
CA MET A 62 -5.37 -2.31 4.57
C MET A 62 -5.18 -3.63 5.31
N ASP A 63 -6.28 -4.32 5.60
CA ASP A 63 -6.21 -5.64 6.17
C ASP A 63 -5.69 -6.67 5.18
N THR A 64 -4.73 -7.44 5.65
CA THR A 64 -4.15 -8.58 4.96
C THR A 64 -4.73 -9.87 5.55
N PRO A 65 -4.65 -11.00 4.83
CA PRO A 65 -5.01 -12.30 5.41
C PRO A 65 -4.31 -12.59 6.73
N THR A 66 -3.14 -11.98 6.98
CA THR A 66 -2.37 -12.07 8.22
C THR A 66 -2.78 -11.09 9.32
N SER A 67 -3.41 -9.96 8.99
CA SER A 67 -3.79 -8.93 9.97
C SER A 67 -5.29 -8.89 10.26
N TRP A 68 -6.10 -9.51 9.40
CA TRP A 68 -7.55 -9.53 9.52
C TRP A 68 -7.97 -10.11 10.87
N ARG A 69 -8.89 -9.41 11.54
CA ARG A 69 -9.53 -9.85 12.78
C ARG A 69 -11.05 -9.75 12.62
N PRO A 70 -11.83 -10.66 13.23
CA PRO A 70 -13.26 -10.48 13.32
C PRO A 70 -13.58 -9.19 14.07
N ILE A 71 -14.64 -8.49 13.64
CA ILE A 71 -15.07 -7.25 14.27
C ILE A 71 -15.68 -7.60 15.63
N GLU A 72 -14.97 -7.28 16.71
CA GLU A 72 -15.47 -7.38 18.08
C GLU A 72 -16.04 -5.99 18.47
N GLU A 73 -17.38 -5.89 18.55
CA GLU A 73 -18.19 -4.77 19.08
C GLU A 73 -18.35 -3.47 18.24
N SER A 74 -19.37 -2.69 18.62
CA SER A 74 -19.87 -1.50 17.91
C SER A 74 -18.82 -0.39 17.87
N VAL A 75 -18.17 -0.27 16.72
CA VAL A 75 -17.23 0.82 16.44
C VAL A 75 -17.98 2.16 16.50
N ASP A 76 -17.47 3.10 17.29
CA ASP A 76 -17.88 4.50 17.26
C ASP A 76 -17.39 5.11 15.93
N LEU A 77 -18.19 4.89 14.88
CA LEU A 77 -17.94 5.32 13.51
C LEU A 77 -17.68 6.82 13.41
N GLU A 78 -18.36 7.61 14.24
CA GLU A 78 -18.28 9.07 14.19
C GLU A 78 -16.89 9.55 14.64
N LYS A 79 -16.37 8.95 15.72
CA LYS A 79 -15.01 9.20 16.18
C LYS A 79 -13.94 8.78 15.17
N GLU A 80 -14.11 7.63 14.52
CA GLU A 80 -13.13 7.12 13.55
C GLU A 80 -13.08 7.97 12.27
N ILE A 81 -14.24 8.45 11.80
CA ILE A 81 -14.32 9.37 10.66
C ILE A 81 -13.58 10.68 10.97
N LEU A 82 -13.75 11.24 12.18
CA LEU A 82 -13.10 12.49 12.58
C LEU A 82 -11.57 12.36 12.62
N ASP A 83 -11.05 11.32 13.27
CA ASP A 83 -9.60 11.04 13.34
C ASP A 83 -8.99 10.92 11.92
N ARG A 84 -9.74 10.34 10.99
CA ARG A 84 -9.29 10.17 9.61
C ARG A 84 -9.28 11.46 8.81
N ILE A 85 -10.29 12.30 8.97
CA ILE A 85 -10.34 13.62 8.33
C ILE A 85 -9.16 14.47 8.81
N GLU A 86 -8.82 14.42 10.10
CA GLU A 86 -7.68 15.14 10.67
C GLU A 86 -6.34 14.66 10.08
N LYS A 87 -6.11 13.35 10.04
CA LYS A 87 -4.91 12.77 9.40
C LYS A 87 -4.78 13.18 7.94
N ILE A 88 -5.87 13.12 7.17
CA ILE A 88 -5.87 13.50 5.76
C ILE A 88 -5.51 14.99 5.59
N LYS A 89 -6.09 15.87 6.41
CA LYS A 89 -5.85 17.32 6.33
C LYS A 89 -4.41 17.71 6.68
N ASN A 90 -3.84 17.09 7.71
CA ASN A 90 -2.53 17.50 8.23
C ASN A 90 -1.37 16.92 7.41
N TYR A 91 -1.47 15.67 6.94
CA TYR A 91 -0.32 14.96 6.37
C TYR A 91 -0.25 14.98 4.84
N LEU A 92 -1.37 15.13 4.12
CA LEU A 92 -1.33 15.20 2.64
C LEU A 92 -0.60 16.43 2.08
N PRO A 93 -0.65 17.62 2.69
CA PRO A 93 0.11 18.78 2.23
C PRO A 93 1.63 18.56 2.30
N GLU A 94 2.13 17.97 3.40
CA GLU A 94 3.56 17.76 3.66
C GLU A 94 4.24 16.81 2.65
N ILE A 95 3.47 15.87 2.08
CA ILE A 95 3.95 14.91 1.09
C ILE A 95 4.00 15.54 -0.32
N ARG A 96 3.23 16.61 -0.58
CA ARG A 96 3.19 17.29 -1.89
C ARG A 96 4.27 18.36 -2.04
N GLU A 97 4.88 18.81 -0.95
CA GLU A 97 5.93 19.84 -0.94
C GLU A 97 7.36 19.27 -1.00
N ASN A 98 7.55 17.95 -0.84
CA ASN A 98 8.83 17.25 -1.01
C ASN A 98 8.92 16.53 -2.36
#